data_AF-A0A8T8SBC4-F1
#
_entry.id   AF-A0A8T8SBC4-F1
#
_cell.length_a   1.000
_cell.length_b   1.000
_cell.length_c   1.000
_cell.angle_alpha   90.00
_cell.angle_beta   90.00
_cell.angle_gamma   90.00
#
_symmetry.space_group_name_H-M   'P 1'
#
loop_
_entity.id
_entity.type
_entity.pdbx_description
1 polymer ?
#
loop_
_entity_poly.entity_id
_entity_poly.type
_entity_poly.pdbx_seq_one_letter_code
_entity_poly.pdbx_strand_id
1 'polypeptide(L)'
;GMEYNAWGAFANGPDHEPTLVYTRMLSGPMDFTPGVLSLEVPADWSESHLIAGEVGDYAIFARKDRNSADWYVGGVNDATARTLTLRFDFLEPGRTYVATIYKDGDGASYLTEARHSIAYDSIKVKKGDSYTLWLAPGGGAAMRLAAGK
;
A
#
# COMPACT_ATOMS: atom_id res chain seq x y z
N GLY A 1 -7.46 12.82 11.61
CA GLY A 1 -6.59 11.75 11.05
C GLY A 1 -6.65 10.54 11.96
N MET A 2 -5.52 9.87 12.22
CA MET A 2 -5.47 8.74 13.15
C MET A 2 -5.91 9.07 14.58
N GLU A 3 -5.86 10.34 14.99
CA GLU A 3 -6.32 10.82 16.31
C GLU A 3 -7.75 10.37 16.69
N TYR A 4 -8.66 10.24 15.72
CA TYR A 4 -10.05 9.82 15.95
C TYR A 4 -10.15 8.34 16.37
N ASN A 5 -9.19 7.51 15.94
CA ASN A 5 -9.13 6.10 16.30
C ASN A 5 -8.77 5.87 17.78
N ALA A 6 -8.30 6.89 18.51
CA ALA A 6 -8.09 6.81 19.95
C ALA A 6 -9.41 6.88 20.76
N TRP A 7 -10.51 7.32 20.13
CA TRP A 7 -11.78 7.61 20.80
C TRP A 7 -12.90 6.81 20.12
N GLY A 8 -13.12 5.58 20.58
CA GLY A 8 -13.92 4.55 19.88
C GLY A 8 -15.30 4.97 19.36
N ALA A 9 -15.98 5.96 19.96
CA ALA A 9 -17.26 6.49 19.46
C ALA A 9 -17.16 7.19 18.10
N PHE A 10 -15.94 7.60 17.70
CA PHE A 10 -15.66 8.34 16.48
C PHE A 10 -14.54 7.70 15.66
N ALA A 11 -14.22 6.42 15.94
CA ALA A 11 -13.19 5.72 15.20
C ALA A 11 -13.55 5.68 13.70
N ASN A 12 -12.52 5.87 12.88
CA ASN A 12 -12.66 5.86 11.43
C ASN A 12 -13.11 4.47 10.96
N GLY A 13 -14.09 4.44 10.05
CA GLY A 13 -14.47 3.20 9.35
C GLY A 13 -13.36 2.72 8.40
N PRO A 14 -13.40 1.45 7.97
CA PRO A 14 -12.41 0.90 7.04
C PRO A 14 -12.42 1.58 5.65
N ASP A 15 -13.51 2.23 5.29
CA ASP A 15 -13.69 3.02 4.06
C ASP A 15 -13.05 4.43 4.13
N HIS A 16 -12.59 4.86 5.32
CA HIS A 16 -12.09 6.22 5.52
C HIS A 16 -10.85 6.52 4.67
N GLU A 17 -9.81 5.68 4.76
CA GLU A 17 -8.56 5.86 4.02
C GLU A 17 -8.74 5.82 2.50
N PRO A 18 -9.41 4.81 1.90
CA PRO A 18 -9.65 4.82 0.47
C PRO A 18 -10.53 6.00 0.04
N THR A 19 -11.44 6.51 0.87
CA THR A 19 -12.20 7.73 0.56
C THR A 19 -11.32 8.99 0.56
N LEU A 20 -10.41 9.14 1.53
CA LEU A 20 -9.51 10.29 1.62
C LEU A 20 -8.65 10.46 0.38
N VAL A 21 -8.19 9.35 -0.21
CA VAL A 21 -7.35 9.34 -1.43
C VAL A 21 -8.00 10.10 -2.58
N TYR A 22 -9.31 9.93 -2.78
CA TYR A 22 -10.03 10.53 -3.91
C TYR A 22 -10.74 11.83 -3.56
N THR A 23 -10.63 12.29 -2.32
CA THR A 23 -11.25 13.53 -1.85
C THR A 23 -10.20 14.45 -1.25
N ARG A 24 -9.88 14.30 0.04
CA ARG A 24 -8.95 15.15 0.77
C ARG A 24 -7.56 15.20 0.14
N MET A 25 -7.04 14.10 -0.37
CA MET A 25 -5.66 14.04 -0.90
C MET A 25 -5.53 14.75 -2.25
N LEU A 26 -6.64 15.08 -2.93
CA LEU A 26 -6.62 15.92 -4.14
C LEU A 26 -6.19 17.36 -3.84
N SER A 27 -6.37 17.83 -2.60
CA SER A 27 -5.98 19.19 -2.19
C SER A 27 -4.52 19.32 -1.77
N GLY A 28 -3.75 18.23 -1.75
CA GLY A 28 -2.35 18.21 -1.33
C GLY A 28 -2.09 17.37 -0.07
N PRO A 29 -0.86 17.42 0.47
CA PRO A 29 -0.42 16.51 1.51
C PRO A 29 -1.27 16.63 2.79
N MET A 30 -1.31 15.53 3.53
CA MET A 30 -1.98 15.41 4.82
C MET A 30 -1.02 14.78 5.80
N ASP A 31 -0.86 15.41 6.96
CA ASP A 31 -0.29 14.72 8.11
C ASP A 31 -1.38 13.81 8.72
N PHE A 32 -1.38 12.55 8.28
CA PHE A 32 -2.34 11.55 8.73
C PHE A 32 -1.90 10.86 10.04
N THR A 33 -0.62 11.03 10.43
CA THR A 33 0.08 10.29 11.49
C THR A 33 -0.02 8.76 11.37
N PRO A 34 0.39 8.16 10.22
CA PRO A 34 0.29 6.71 10.00
C PRO A 34 1.36 5.93 10.78
N GLY A 35 1.19 4.61 10.82
CA GLY A 35 2.22 3.67 11.28
C GLY A 35 2.09 3.26 12.75
N VAL A 36 1.78 1.97 12.95
CA VAL A 36 2.00 1.24 14.22
C VAL A 36 3.29 0.39 14.13
N LEU A 37 3.92 0.32 12.95
CA LEU A 37 5.12 -0.48 12.67
C LEU A 37 6.21 0.36 12.00
N SER A 38 7.48 0.08 12.33
CA SER A 38 8.65 0.79 11.81
C SER A 38 9.10 0.20 10.47
N LEU A 39 8.78 0.89 9.37
CA LEU A 39 9.29 0.60 8.02
C LEU A 39 10.08 1.80 7.50
N GLU A 40 11.27 1.56 6.95
CA GLU A 40 12.08 2.61 6.30
C GLU A 40 11.53 2.91 4.90
N VAL A 41 10.80 4.02 4.77
CA VAL A 41 10.18 4.49 3.52
C VAL A 41 10.50 5.99 3.36
N PRO A 42 10.97 6.46 2.19
CA PRO A 42 11.22 7.88 1.99
C PRO A 42 9.91 8.68 1.97
N ALA A 43 10.02 10.00 2.16
CA ALA A 43 8.87 10.92 2.12
C ALA A 43 8.86 11.83 0.88
N ASP A 44 9.91 11.79 0.05
CA ASP A 44 10.07 12.59 -1.15
C ASP A 44 10.19 11.71 -2.39
N TRP A 45 9.39 12.04 -3.41
CA TRP A 45 9.11 11.15 -4.54
C TRP A 45 9.39 11.87 -5.87
N SER A 46 10.17 11.23 -6.75
CA SER A 46 10.35 11.72 -8.13
C SER A 46 9.13 11.43 -9.01
N GLU A 47 8.47 10.30 -8.78
CA GLU A 47 7.27 9.87 -9.51
C GLU A 47 6.23 9.27 -8.56
N SER A 48 4.95 9.37 -8.91
CA SER A 48 3.85 8.76 -8.18
C SER A 48 2.75 8.34 -9.15
N HIS A 49 2.42 7.05 -9.12
CA HIS A 49 1.44 6.42 -10.01
C HIS A 49 0.36 5.73 -9.18
N LEU A 50 -0.92 6.00 -9.44
CA LEU A 50 -2.02 5.15 -8.97
C LEU A 50 -2.09 3.94 -9.89
N ILE A 51 -1.72 2.76 -9.40
CA ILE A 51 -1.58 1.55 -10.22
C ILE A 51 -2.80 0.64 -10.17
N ALA A 52 -3.63 0.78 -9.13
CA ALA A 52 -4.94 0.16 -9.02
C ALA A 52 -5.78 0.95 -8.01
N GLY A 53 -7.09 1.09 -8.25
CA GLY A 53 -7.95 1.77 -7.29
C GLY A 53 -9.39 1.94 -7.74
N GLU A 54 -10.27 2.05 -6.76
CA GLU A 54 -11.70 2.34 -6.89
C GLU A 54 -12.12 3.27 -5.74
N VAL A 55 -12.95 4.28 -6.05
CA VAL A 55 -13.29 5.35 -5.10
C VAL A 55 -14.06 4.79 -3.91
N GLY A 56 -13.56 5.00 -2.70
CA GLY A 56 -14.18 4.52 -1.46
C GLY A 56 -13.80 3.08 -1.09
N ASP A 57 -13.25 2.34 -2.05
CA ASP A 57 -12.99 0.91 -1.90
C ASP A 57 -11.51 0.62 -1.64
N TYR A 58 -10.63 1.01 -2.56
CA TYR A 58 -9.20 0.76 -2.42
C TYR A 58 -8.36 1.71 -3.26
N ALA A 59 -7.09 1.83 -2.88
CA ALA A 59 -6.10 2.54 -3.68
C ALA A 59 -4.72 1.93 -3.46
N ILE A 60 -3.98 1.74 -4.55
CA ILE A 60 -2.61 1.24 -4.54
C ILE A 60 -1.75 2.18 -5.37
N PHE A 61 -0.73 2.75 -4.72
CA PHE A 61 0.23 3.64 -5.34
C PHE A 61 1.57 2.97 -5.51
N ALA A 62 2.24 3.25 -6.62
CA ALA A 62 3.67 3.03 -6.80
C ALA A 62 4.38 4.38 -6.84
N ARG A 63 5.41 4.57 -6.02
CA ARG A 63 6.17 5.82 -5.94
C ARG A 63 7.66 5.55 -6.06
N LYS A 64 8.34 6.36 -6.86
CA LYS A 64 9.79 6.28 -7.05
C LYS A 64 10.47 7.24 -6.11
N ASP A 65 11.43 6.75 -5.34
CA ASP A 65 12.26 7.61 -4.50
C ASP A 65 12.90 8.72 -5.36
N ARG A 66 13.01 9.94 -4.83
CA ARG A 66 13.67 11.02 -5.56
C ARG A 66 15.17 10.76 -5.73
N ASN A 67 15.79 10.11 -4.76
CA ASN A 67 17.25 10.02 -4.65
C ASN A 67 17.82 8.64 -5.01
N SER A 68 16.98 7.73 -5.50
CA SER A 68 17.40 6.39 -5.91
C SER A 68 16.53 5.83 -7.03
N ALA A 69 16.88 4.62 -7.48
CA ALA A 69 16.10 3.86 -8.44
C ALA A 69 15.02 2.98 -7.77
N ASP A 70 14.94 2.99 -6.44
CA ASP A 70 14.01 2.15 -5.70
C ASP A 70 12.58 2.66 -5.85
N TRP A 71 11.65 1.70 -5.90
CA TRP A 71 10.22 1.96 -5.90
C TRP A 71 9.59 1.45 -4.62
N TYR A 72 8.52 2.12 -4.19
CA TYR A 72 7.73 1.76 -3.03
C TYR A 72 6.27 1.65 -3.47
N VAL A 73 5.65 0.50 -3.20
CA VAL A 73 4.24 0.25 -3.51
C VAL A 73 3.50 0.14 -2.19
N GLY A 74 2.39 0.87 -2.04
CA GLY A 74 1.58 0.84 -0.84
C GLY A 74 0.11 0.91 -1.19
N GLY A 75 -0.72 0.14 -0.49
CA GLY A 75 -2.15 0.10 -0.74
C GLY A 75 -2.98 -0.15 0.50
N VAL A 76 -4.19 0.41 0.48
CA VAL A 76 -5.19 0.32 1.54
C VAL A 76 -6.51 -0.21 0.99
N ASN A 77 -7.28 -0.88 1.85
CA ASN A 77 -8.51 -1.56 1.49
C ASN A 77 -9.68 -1.21 2.45
N ASP A 78 -10.90 -1.11 1.93
CA ASP A 78 -12.12 -1.06 2.73
C ASP A 78 -12.49 -2.42 3.40
N ALA A 79 -13.70 -2.53 3.94
CA ALA A 79 -14.22 -3.72 4.60
C ALA A 79 -14.36 -4.99 3.72
N THR A 80 -14.24 -4.87 2.40
CA THR A 80 -14.45 -5.95 1.44
C THR A 80 -13.13 -6.61 1.07
N ALA A 81 -12.99 -7.90 1.36
CA ALA A 81 -11.83 -8.67 0.92
C ALA A 81 -11.75 -8.68 -0.61
N ARG A 82 -10.54 -8.54 -1.18
CA ARG A 82 -10.37 -8.56 -2.64
C ARG A 82 -9.03 -9.11 -3.08
N THR A 83 -9.01 -9.65 -4.29
CA THR A 83 -7.80 -10.14 -4.96
C THR A 83 -7.54 -9.30 -6.19
N LEU A 84 -6.35 -8.72 -6.28
CA LEU A 84 -5.94 -7.79 -7.33
C LEU A 84 -4.72 -8.33 -8.07
N THR A 85 -4.66 -8.08 -9.37
CA THR A 85 -3.46 -8.32 -10.17
C THR A 85 -2.71 -7.01 -10.36
N LEU A 86 -1.59 -6.85 -9.66
CA LEU A 86 -0.71 -5.70 -9.79
C LEU A 86 0.22 -5.90 -10.99
N ARG A 87 0.30 -4.91 -11.86
CA ARG A 87 1.24 -4.91 -13.01
C ARG A 87 2.41 -3.98 -12.71
N PHE A 88 3.63 -4.44 -12.97
CA PHE A 88 4.84 -3.67 -12.74
C PHE A 88 5.28 -2.84 -13.97
N ASP A 89 4.31 -2.35 -14.75
CA ASP A 89 4.57 -1.64 -16.01
C ASP A 89 5.25 -0.28 -15.81
N PHE A 90 5.20 0.29 -14.59
CA PHE A 90 5.89 1.52 -14.21
C PHE A 90 7.40 1.35 -14.04
N LEU A 91 7.90 0.12 -13.95
CA LEU A 91 9.33 -0.14 -13.78
C LEU A 91 10.15 0.25 -15.02
N GLU A 92 11.43 0.52 -14.78
CA GLU A 92 12.38 0.88 -15.83
C GLU A 92 12.64 -0.32 -16.77
N PRO A 93 12.56 -0.15 -18.10
CA PRO A 93 12.85 -1.21 -19.05
C PRO A 93 14.27 -1.78 -18.88
N GLY A 94 14.40 -3.10 -18.96
CA GLY A 94 15.71 -3.78 -18.87
C GLY A 94 16.29 -3.89 -17.45
N ARG A 95 15.64 -3.28 -16.43
CA ARG A 95 16.07 -3.40 -15.03
C ARG A 95 15.27 -4.47 -14.30
N THR A 96 15.95 -5.20 -13.41
CA THR A 96 15.34 -6.16 -12.48
C THR A 96 15.41 -5.61 -11.07
N TYR A 97 14.36 -5.87 -10.30
CA TYR A 97 14.18 -5.41 -8.95
C TYR A 97 13.96 -6.60 -8.02
N VAL A 98 14.39 -6.48 -6.77
CA VAL A 98 13.99 -7.40 -5.70
C VAL A 98 12.85 -6.74 -4.95
N ALA A 99 11.65 -7.30 -5.04
CA ALA A 99 10.48 -6.85 -4.31
C ALA A 99 10.42 -7.57 -2.96
N THR A 100 10.52 -6.82 -1.87
CA THR A 100 10.18 -7.28 -0.52
C THR A 100 8.76 -6.84 -0.21
N ILE A 101 7.89 -7.79 0.10
CA ILE A 101 6.44 -7.58 0.18
C ILE A 101 5.98 -7.90 1.61
N TYR A 102 5.29 -6.93 2.21
CA TYR A 102 4.58 -7.02 3.48
C TYR A 102 3.09 -6.99 3.16
N LYS A 103 2.36 -8.06 3.48
CA LYS A 103 0.96 -8.22 3.10
C LYS A 103 0.16 -8.85 4.23
N ASP A 104 -1.16 -8.75 4.15
CA ASP A 104 -2.07 -9.46 5.03
C ASP A 104 -1.77 -10.97 5.03
N GLY A 105 -1.67 -11.56 6.23
CA GLY A 105 -1.51 -13.00 6.41
C GLY A 105 -2.84 -13.74 6.32
N ASP A 106 -2.78 -15.07 6.18
CA ASP A 106 -3.98 -15.90 6.03
C ASP A 106 -4.99 -15.64 7.15
N GLY A 107 -6.25 -15.39 6.76
CA GLY A 107 -7.35 -15.12 7.70
C GLY A 107 -7.30 -13.74 8.38
N ALA A 108 -6.38 -12.85 7.97
CA ALA A 108 -6.35 -11.48 8.46
C ALA A 108 -7.71 -10.78 8.23
N SER A 109 -8.11 -9.96 9.19
CA SER A 109 -9.32 -9.13 9.15
C SER A 109 -9.28 -8.12 10.27
N TYR A 110 -9.68 -6.87 10.00
CA TYR A 110 -9.78 -5.81 11.02
C TYR A 110 -10.75 -6.12 12.17
N LEU A 111 -11.67 -7.07 11.98
CA LEU A 111 -12.73 -7.41 12.94
C LEU A 111 -12.28 -8.37 14.05
N THR A 112 -11.10 -8.99 13.92
CA THR A 112 -10.65 -10.04 14.84
C THR A 112 -9.22 -9.78 15.30
N GLU A 113 -8.74 -10.57 16.26
CA GLU A 113 -7.33 -10.51 16.70
C GLU A 113 -6.34 -10.91 15.58
N ALA A 114 -6.83 -11.51 14.48
CA ALA A 114 -6.01 -11.79 13.29
C ALA A 114 -5.61 -10.52 12.52
N ARG A 115 -6.03 -9.31 12.95
CA ARG A 115 -5.60 -8.01 12.37
C ARG A 115 -4.08 -7.77 12.36
N HIS A 116 -3.33 -8.53 13.17
CA HIS A 116 -1.85 -8.48 13.21
C HIS A 116 -1.19 -9.60 12.41
N SER A 117 -1.97 -10.44 11.72
CA SER A 117 -1.44 -11.49 10.85
C SER A 117 -0.80 -10.85 9.62
N ILE A 118 0.53 -10.88 9.55
CA ILE A 118 1.31 -10.33 8.44
C ILE A 118 2.12 -11.45 7.80
N ALA A 119 2.02 -11.59 6.49
CA ALA A 119 2.85 -12.45 5.67
C ALA A 119 3.92 -11.65 4.93
N TYR A 120 5.01 -12.34 4.60
CA TYR A 120 6.20 -11.77 3.97
C TYR A 120 6.53 -12.56 2.72
N ASP A 121 6.95 -11.87 1.67
CA ASP A 121 7.38 -12.47 0.41
C ASP A 121 8.58 -11.72 -0.18
N SER A 122 9.40 -12.41 -0.96
CA SER A 122 10.53 -11.81 -1.67
C SER A 122 10.68 -12.41 -3.06
N ILE A 123 10.46 -11.58 -4.09
CA ILE A 123 10.45 -12.02 -5.49
C ILE A 123 11.31 -11.09 -6.36
N LYS A 124 11.83 -11.64 -7.46
CA LYS A 124 12.44 -10.82 -8.51
C LYS A 124 11.38 -10.42 -9.52
N VAL A 125 11.33 -9.14 -9.86
CA VAL A 125 10.37 -8.58 -10.83
C VAL A 125 11.06 -7.64 -11.81
N LYS A 126 10.48 -7.50 -12.99
CA LYS A 126 10.86 -6.52 -14.02
C LYS A 126 9.59 -5.92 -14.64
N LYS A 127 9.79 -4.89 -15.47
CA LYS A 127 8.71 -4.29 -16.25
C LYS A 127 7.93 -5.35 -17.04
N GLY A 128 6.60 -5.31 -16.97
CA GLY A 128 5.70 -6.26 -17.64
C GLY A 128 5.31 -7.48 -16.80
N ASP A 129 6.01 -7.73 -15.69
CA ASP A 129 5.61 -8.78 -14.75
C ASP A 129 4.34 -8.38 -13.99
N SER A 130 3.69 -9.37 -13.38
CA SER A 130 2.51 -9.18 -12.55
C SER A 130 2.58 -9.95 -11.23
N TYR A 131 1.91 -9.46 -10.20
CA TYR A 131 1.76 -10.11 -8.91
C TYR A 131 0.30 -10.13 -8.48
N THR A 132 -0.19 -11.30 -8.06
CA THR A 132 -1.53 -11.43 -7.49
C THR A 132 -1.47 -11.16 -5.98
N LEU A 133 -2.14 -10.10 -5.55
CA LEU A 133 -2.20 -9.68 -4.16
C LEU A 133 -3.62 -9.88 -3.63
N TRP A 134 -3.74 -10.61 -2.53
CA TRP A 134 -4.96 -10.62 -1.73
C TRP A 134 -4.89 -9.54 -0.65
N LEU A 135 -5.99 -8.82 -0.47
CA LEU A 135 -6.19 -7.81 0.56
C LEU A 135 -7.29 -8.28 1.50
N ALA A 136 -6.99 -8.31 2.79
CA ALA A 136 -7.97 -8.60 3.81
C ALA A 136 -8.98 -7.44 3.96
N PRO A 137 -10.17 -7.69 4.54
CA PRO A 137 -11.04 -6.63 5.03
C PRO A 137 -10.29 -5.64 5.93
N GLY A 138 -10.33 -4.35 5.60
CA GLY A 138 -9.62 -3.28 6.31
C GLY A 138 -8.09 -3.43 6.30
N GLY A 139 -7.57 -4.25 5.38
CA GLY A 139 -6.15 -4.58 5.27
C GLY A 139 -5.42 -3.73 4.23
N GLY A 140 -4.29 -4.26 3.77
CA GLY A 140 -3.40 -3.53 2.88
C GLY A 140 -2.13 -4.31 2.54
N ALA A 141 -1.24 -3.64 1.82
CA ALA A 141 0.09 -4.16 1.56
C ALA A 141 1.10 -3.02 1.37
N ALA A 142 2.35 -3.32 1.69
CA ALA A 142 3.50 -2.47 1.42
C ALA A 142 4.59 -3.29 0.72
N MET A 143 5.26 -2.71 -0.26
CA MET A 143 6.34 -3.35 -0.99
C MET A 143 7.49 -2.36 -1.20
N ARG A 144 8.72 -2.83 -1.02
CA ARG A 144 9.92 -2.13 -1.49
C ARG A 144 10.48 -2.90 -2.67
N LEU A 145 10.71 -2.23 -3.78
CA LEU A 145 11.32 -2.77 -4.98
C LEU A 145 12.71 -2.16 -5.10
N ALA A 146 13.71 -2.88 -4.59
CA ALA A 146 15.09 -2.46 -4.63
C ALA A 146 15.67 -2.69 -6.02
N ALA A 147 16.19 -1.65 -6.65
CA ALA A 147 16.93 -1.81 -7.90
C ALA A 147 18.20 -2.63 -7.62
N GLY A 148 18.41 -3.71 -8.38
CA GLY A 148 19.70 -4.40 -8.35
C GLY A 148 20.84 -3.43 -8.69
N LYS A 149 22.00 -3.62 -8.07
CA LYS A 149 23.23 -2.89 -8.44
C LYS A 149 23.63 -3.17 -9.88
#